data_AF-A0EHQ2-F1
#
_entry.id   AF-A0EHQ2-F1
#
_cell.length_a   1.000
_cell.length_b   1.000
_cell.length_c   1.000
_cell.angle_alpha   90.00
_cell.angle_beta   90.00
_cell.angle_gamma   90.00
#
_symmetry.space_group_name_H-M   'P 1'
#
loop_
_entity.id
_entity.type
_entity.pdbx_description
1 polymer ?
#
loop_
_entity_poly.entity_id
_entity_poly.type
_entity_poly.pdbx_seq_one_letter_code
_entity_poly.pdbx_strand_id
1 'polypeptide(L)'
;METFHNEQFLTYAQKGSMEEMKRAMVQGNVDVNYQDKEGSVFFQIQGNTAMFYAIMHNHLEVVRYLIQNDASLEVYNAQGSGPLHLAAEKMNKEIVLLLVINQADPNLKNQSGQRPGDGITEIRTLINNLTAESKAFNALKQPQKQKLQAIFEDIDYDNSKYIDNAKAVKFNKYIEDTITDNQAEKDAKDFIKSVALCNPERGVNIDEWFFSFSKLIVVDPAAFDKFIEDYDKQVEKKQKLRHQMQD
;
A
#
# COMPACT_ATOMS: atom_id res chain seq x y z
N MET A 1 32.95 13.24 0.83
CA MET A 1 31.71 12.49 1.11
C MET A 1 30.64 13.52 1.38
N GLU A 2 29.61 13.61 0.55
CA GLU A 2 28.46 14.48 0.84
C GLU A 2 27.82 14.00 2.15
N THR A 3 27.82 14.86 3.15
CA THR A 3 27.04 14.66 4.38
C THR A 3 25.59 14.96 4.05
N PHE A 4 24.74 13.95 4.00
CA PHE A 4 23.31 14.12 3.82
C PHE A 4 22.69 14.76 5.07
N HIS A 5 21.99 15.86 4.87
CA HIS A 5 21.29 16.58 5.94
C HIS A 5 19.80 16.23 5.88
N ASN A 6 19.13 16.19 7.04
CA ASN A 6 17.69 15.89 7.10
C ASN A 6 16.85 16.79 6.18
N GLU A 7 17.25 18.05 5.97
CA GLU A 7 16.56 18.97 5.06
C GLU A 7 16.58 18.52 3.60
N GLN A 8 17.68 17.89 3.16
CA GLN A 8 17.74 17.29 1.82
C GLN A 8 16.80 16.10 1.72
N PHE A 9 16.69 15.30 2.79
CA PHE A 9 15.76 14.18 2.85
C PHE A 9 14.29 14.64 2.73
N LEU A 10 13.92 15.75 3.40
CA LEU A 10 12.61 16.39 3.23
C LEU A 10 12.38 16.82 1.78
N THR A 11 13.39 17.41 1.15
CA THR A 11 13.33 17.84 -0.26
C THR A 11 13.14 16.65 -1.21
N TYR A 12 13.81 15.52 -0.96
CA TYR A 12 13.65 14.32 -1.77
C TYR A 12 12.24 13.74 -1.62
N ALA A 13 11.70 13.71 -0.40
CA ALA A 13 10.32 13.29 -0.15
C ALA A 13 9.31 14.20 -0.85
N GLN A 14 9.54 15.53 -0.85
CA GLN A 14 8.71 16.49 -1.56
C GLN A 14 8.72 16.28 -3.07
N LYS A 15 9.87 15.91 -3.66
CA LYS A 15 10.03 15.70 -5.11
C LYS A 15 9.63 14.30 -5.59
N GLY A 16 9.40 13.36 -4.67
CA GLY A 16 9.19 11.95 -5.04
C GLY A 16 10.48 11.23 -5.44
N SER A 17 11.64 11.77 -5.08
CA SER A 17 12.99 11.29 -5.44
C SER A 17 13.38 10.04 -4.65
N MET A 18 12.75 8.91 -4.99
CA MET A 18 12.87 7.64 -4.26
C MET A 18 14.32 7.13 -4.18
N GLU A 19 15.08 7.21 -5.26
CA GLU A 19 16.45 6.69 -5.30
C GLU A 19 17.40 7.52 -4.44
N GLU A 20 17.21 8.83 -4.41
CA GLU A 20 17.94 9.75 -3.53
C GLU A 20 17.56 9.54 -2.06
N MET A 21 16.28 9.29 -1.77
CA MET A 21 15.84 8.93 -0.40
C MET A 21 16.50 7.64 0.08
N LYS A 22 16.50 6.59 -0.76
CA LYS A 22 17.16 5.32 -0.44
C LYS A 22 18.67 5.50 -0.21
N ARG A 23 19.34 6.28 -1.07
CA ARG A 23 20.77 6.59 -0.91
C ARG A 23 21.04 7.34 0.39
N ALA A 24 20.23 8.36 0.71
CA ALA A 24 20.38 9.15 1.91
C ALA A 24 20.20 8.32 3.19
N MET A 25 19.23 7.41 3.22
CA MET A 25 19.01 6.48 4.35
C MET A 25 20.17 5.50 4.59
N VAL A 26 20.87 5.09 3.52
CA VAL A 26 22.02 4.17 3.63
C VAL A 26 23.32 4.90 3.98
N GLN A 27 23.52 6.10 3.44
CA GLN A 27 24.80 6.81 3.48
C GLN A 27 24.87 7.93 4.52
N GLY A 28 23.72 8.39 5.01
CA GLY A 28 23.60 9.54 5.90
C GLY A 28 23.09 9.19 7.29
N ASN A 29 23.34 10.09 8.24
CA ASN A 29 22.64 10.08 9.53
C ASN A 29 21.30 10.82 9.37
N VAL A 30 20.37 10.20 8.63
CA VAL A 30 19.03 10.75 8.36
C VAL A 30 18.08 10.33 9.48
N ASP A 31 17.41 11.30 10.08
CA ASP A 31 16.25 11.06 10.93
C ASP A 31 14.98 11.12 10.07
N VAL A 32 14.34 9.96 9.87
CA VAL A 32 13.09 9.83 9.09
C VAL A 32 11.96 10.69 9.65
N ASN A 33 12.01 10.98 10.95
CA ASN A 33 11.02 11.75 11.69
C ASN A 33 11.45 13.20 11.91
N TYR A 34 12.53 13.65 11.27
CA TYR A 34 12.96 15.04 11.35
C TYR A 34 11.84 15.98 10.93
N GLN A 35 11.50 16.90 11.83
CA GLN A 35 10.56 17.97 11.59
C GLN A 35 11.30 19.22 11.13
N ASP A 36 10.85 19.82 10.02
CA ASP A 36 11.41 21.09 9.60
C ASP A 36 11.21 22.18 10.66
N LYS A 37 12.24 23.02 10.81
CA LYS A 37 12.22 24.16 11.72
C LYS A 37 11.87 25.46 11.00
N GLU A 38 12.26 25.55 9.74
CA GLU A 38 12.09 26.76 8.93
C GLU A 38 10.77 26.76 8.13
N GLY A 39 10.17 25.57 7.95
CA GLY A 39 8.93 25.36 7.20
C GLY A 39 9.14 25.36 5.68
N SER A 40 8.13 24.87 4.95
CA SER A 40 8.17 24.86 3.48
C SER A 40 8.17 26.30 2.92
N VAL A 41 9.06 26.61 1.97
CA VAL A 41 9.07 27.90 1.24
C VAL A 41 7.73 28.26 0.58
N PHE A 42 6.89 27.26 0.25
CA PHE A 42 5.62 27.48 -0.45
C PHE A 42 4.44 27.72 0.49
N PHE A 43 4.42 27.05 1.65
CA PHE A 43 3.24 27.04 2.54
C PHE A 43 3.52 27.62 3.93
N GLN A 44 4.79 27.88 4.28
CA GLN A 44 5.24 28.34 5.61
C GLN A 44 4.71 27.51 6.79
N ILE A 45 4.35 26.25 6.54
CA ILE A 45 3.99 25.31 7.59
C ILE A 45 5.28 24.67 8.08
N GLN A 46 5.61 24.94 9.35
CA GLN A 46 6.70 24.32 10.09
C GLN A 46 6.27 22.97 10.69
N GLY A 47 7.21 22.21 11.24
CA GLY A 47 6.96 20.94 11.88
C GLY A 47 6.65 19.79 10.91
N ASN A 48 6.82 19.99 9.60
CA ASN A 48 6.56 18.94 8.61
C ASN A 48 7.74 17.96 8.55
N THR A 49 7.42 16.67 8.59
CA THR A 49 8.35 15.57 8.29
C THR A 49 8.29 15.19 6.81
N ALA A 50 9.20 14.30 6.39
CA ALA A 50 9.17 13.70 5.06
C ALA A 50 7.79 13.09 4.72
N MET A 51 7.09 12.52 5.72
CA MET A 51 5.74 11.96 5.57
C MET A 51 4.74 13.04 5.11
N PHE A 52 4.74 14.21 5.75
CA PHE A 52 3.85 15.30 5.36
C PHE A 52 4.12 15.74 3.93
N TYR A 53 5.39 15.95 3.57
CA TYR A 53 5.75 16.35 2.21
C TYR A 53 5.29 15.35 1.15
N ALA A 54 5.49 14.06 1.39
CA ALA A 54 5.05 12.98 0.50
C ALA A 54 3.52 12.95 0.36
N ILE A 55 2.77 13.11 1.45
CA ILE A 55 1.31 13.17 1.42
C ILE A 55 0.82 14.42 0.67
N MET A 56 1.45 15.57 0.93
CA MET A 56 1.08 16.83 0.28
C MET A 56 1.16 16.76 -1.25
N HIS A 57 2.16 16.04 -1.75
CA HIS A 57 2.47 15.91 -3.17
C HIS A 57 1.97 14.60 -3.79
N ASN A 58 1.18 13.81 -3.04
CA ASN A 58 0.63 12.52 -3.48
C ASN A 58 1.71 11.52 -3.97
N HIS A 59 2.84 11.45 -3.26
CA HIS A 59 3.90 10.49 -3.55
C HIS A 59 3.67 9.19 -2.78
N LEU A 60 2.71 8.38 -3.24
CA LEU A 60 2.28 7.13 -2.59
C LEU A 60 3.46 6.20 -2.25
N GLU A 61 4.39 6.00 -3.19
CA GLU A 61 5.54 5.12 -2.96
C GLU A 61 6.51 5.66 -1.92
N VAL A 62 6.65 6.99 -1.85
CA VAL A 62 7.46 7.62 -0.80
C VAL A 62 6.79 7.41 0.56
N VAL A 63 5.46 7.55 0.65
CA VAL A 63 4.72 7.24 1.88
C VAL A 63 4.96 5.79 2.31
N ARG A 64 4.81 4.83 1.39
CA ARG A 64 5.09 3.40 1.66
C ARG A 64 6.52 3.20 2.17
N TYR A 65 7.50 3.78 1.48
CA TYR A 65 8.91 3.67 1.87
C TYR A 65 9.17 4.26 3.26
N LEU A 66 8.58 5.40 3.58
CA LEU A 66 8.71 6.02 4.90
C LEU A 66 8.10 5.14 6.00
N ILE A 67 6.91 4.57 5.79
CA ILE A 67 6.28 3.61 6.72
C ILE A 67 7.20 2.39 6.95
N GLN A 68 7.79 1.84 5.88
CA GLN A 68 8.72 0.71 5.97
C GLN A 68 10.01 1.02 6.75
N ASN A 69 10.35 2.30 6.91
CA ASN A 69 11.49 2.77 7.68
C ASN A 69 11.04 3.44 9.00
N ASP A 70 9.95 2.95 9.58
CA ASP A 70 9.46 3.34 10.91
C ASP A 70 9.17 4.85 11.08
N ALA A 71 8.74 5.51 9.99
CA ALA A 71 8.22 6.87 10.09
C ALA A 71 6.98 6.90 11.00
N SER A 72 6.95 7.87 11.92
CA SER A 72 5.85 8.07 12.85
C SER A 72 4.57 8.47 12.11
N LEU A 73 3.47 7.81 12.46
CA LEU A 73 2.13 8.13 11.97
C LEU A 73 1.37 9.09 12.90
N GLU A 74 1.91 9.30 14.10
CA GLU A 74 1.29 10.03 15.22
C GLU A 74 2.07 11.32 15.55
N VAL A 75 2.62 11.97 14.53
CA VAL A 75 3.35 13.25 14.61
C VAL A 75 2.43 14.39 14.22
N TYR A 76 2.57 15.56 14.85
CA TYR A 76 1.82 16.77 14.46
C TYR A 76 2.73 17.80 13.78
N ASN A 77 2.24 18.38 12.69
CA ASN A 77 2.86 19.59 12.13
C ASN A 77 2.46 20.85 12.92
N ALA A 78 2.96 22.03 12.53
CA ALA A 78 2.66 23.28 13.21
C ALA A 78 1.18 23.71 13.15
N GLN A 79 0.39 23.13 12.26
CA GLN A 79 -1.08 23.31 12.23
C GLN A 79 -1.81 22.37 13.19
N GLY A 80 -1.07 21.55 13.94
CA GLY A 80 -1.63 20.59 14.88
C GLY A 80 -2.28 19.38 14.24
N SER A 81 -2.05 19.14 12.94
CA SER A 81 -2.61 18.02 12.19
C SER A 81 -1.59 16.90 12.01
N GLY A 82 -2.06 15.65 12.08
CA GLY A 82 -1.25 14.46 11.82
C GLY A 82 -1.28 14.00 10.35
N PRO A 83 -0.45 13.01 9.98
CA PRO A 83 -0.43 12.42 8.65
C PRO A 83 -1.81 11.97 8.16
N LEU A 84 -2.59 11.27 8.99
CA LEU A 84 -3.91 10.77 8.61
C LEU A 84 -4.94 11.91 8.45
N HIS A 85 -4.85 12.99 9.24
CA HIS A 85 -5.66 14.20 9.03
C HIS A 85 -5.39 14.81 7.66
N LEU A 86 -4.11 14.97 7.30
CA LEU A 86 -3.73 15.58 6.03
C LEU A 86 -4.13 14.70 4.83
N ALA A 87 -3.95 13.38 4.92
CA ALA A 87 -4.39 12.45 3.88
C ALA A 87 -5.91 12.52 3.69
N ALA A 88 -6.66 12.65 4.79
CA ALA A 88 -8.11 12.78 4.77
C ALA A 88 -8.57 14.11 4.15
N GLU A 89 -7.95 15.23 4.51
CA GLU A 89 -8.23 16.55 3.94
C GLU A 89 -7.99 16.59 2.44
N LYS A 90 -6.95 15.89 1.96
CA LYS A 90 -6.64 15.74 0.54
C LYS A 90 -7.52 14.74 -0.21
N MET A 91 -8.47 14.10 0.48
CA MET A 91 -9.32 13.03 -0.04
C MET A 91 -8.55 11.89 -0.70
N ASN A 92 -7.32 11.65 -0.25
CA ASN A 92 -6.44 10.64 -0.84
C ASN A 92 -6.71 9.28 -0.20
N LYS A 93 -7.64 8.53 -0.79
CA LYS A 93 -8.08 7.22 -0.29
C LYS A 93 -6.96 6.20 -0.21
N GLU A 94 -5.97 6.25 -1.11
CA GLU A 94 -4.86 5.28 -1.13
C GLU A 94 -3.87 5.51 0.01
N ILE A 95 -3.52 6.78 0.27
CA ILE A 95 -2.72 7.13 1.43
C ILE A 95 -3.50 6.87 2.72
N VAL A 96 -4.80 7.17 2.77
CA VAL A 96 -5.65 6.81 3.92
C VAL A 96 -5.63 5.31 4.17
N LEU A 97 -5.77 4.48 3.13
CA LEU A 97 -5.66 3.03 3.23
C LEU A 97 -4.32 2.63 3.83
N LEU A 98 -3.20 3.11 3.24
CA LEU A 98 -1.85 2.81 3.72
C LEU A 98 -1.65 3.15 5.19
N LEU A 99 -2.06 4.35 5.61
CA LEU A 99 -1.89 4.79 6.99
C LEU A 99 -2.73 3.95 7.96
N VAL A 100 -3.99 3.66 7.63
CA VAL A 100 -4.89 2.90 8.51
C VAL A 100 -4.46 1.44 8.64
N ILE A 101 -4.06 0.77 7.55
CA ILE A 101 -3.59 -0.63 7.63
C ILE A 101 -2.25 -0.74 8.38
N ASN A 102 -1.47 0.34 8.44
CA ASN A 102 -0.25 0.45 9.23
C ASN A 102 -0.49 1.06 10.62
N GLN A 103 -1.72 0.96 11.14
CA GLN A 103 -2.09 1.24 12.53
C GLN A 103 -2.02 2.71 12.95
N ALA A 104 -2.15 3.66 12.00
CA ALA A 104 -2.43 5.05 12.36
C ALA A 104 -3.75 5.14 13.16
N ASP A 105 -3.78 5.91 14.25
CA ASP A 105 -4.97 6.03 15.10
C ASP A 105 -6.07 6.80 14.35
N PRO A 106 -7.19 6.13 13.98
CA PRO A 106 -8.29 6.76 13.25
C PRO A 106 -9.07 7.76 14.10
N ASN A 107 -8.79 7.86 15.39
CA ASN A 107 -9.45 8.77 16.34
C ASN A 107 -8.49 9.80 16.95
N LEU A 108 -7.25 9.88 16.47
CA LEU A 108 -6.28 10.88 16.91
C LEU A 108 -6.86 12.29 16.71
N LYS A 109 -6.98 13.08 17.77
CA LYS A 109 -7.52 14.44 17.66
C LYS A 109 -6.42 15.44 17.36
N ASN A 110 -6.61 16.24 16.30
CA ASN A 110 -5.76 17.40 16.04
C ASN A 110 -5.97 18.49 17.12
N GLN A 111 -5.22 19.59 17.04
CA GLN A 111 -5.33 20.71 17.99
C GLN A 111 -6.72 21.36 18.04
N SER A 112 -7.49 21.26 16.95
CA SER A 112 -8.90 21.71 16.89
C SER A 112 -9.90 20.71 17.47
N GLY A 113 -9.43 19.57 18.01
CA GLY A 113 -10.26 18.52 18.57
C GLY A 113 -10.94 17.60 17.55
N GLN A 114 -10.55 17.68 16.27
CA GLN A 114 -11.12 16.93 15.16
C GLN A 114 -10.32 15.65 14.90
N ARG A 115 -11.02 14.55 14.62
CA ARG A 115 -10.41 13.29 14.16
C ARG A 115 -10.17 13.35 12.64
N PRO A 116 -9.33 12.46 12.09
CA PRO A 116 -9.17 12.39 10.65
C PRO A 116 -10.50 12.12 9.93
N GLY A 117 -10.77 12.95 8.91
CA GLY A 117 -12.00 12.91 8.12
C GLY A 117 -13.24 13.49 8.81
N ASP A 118 -13.17 14.00 10.04
CA ASP A 118 -14.32 14.71 10.62
C ASP A 118 -14.71 15.90 9.70
N GLY A 119 -15.99 15.97 9.32
CA GLY A 119 -16.50 16.91 8.31
C GLY A 119 -16.43 16.42 6.86
N ILE A 120 -15.77 15.30 6.57
CA ILE A 120 -15.66 14.67 5.25
C ILE A 120 -16.29 13.28 5.30
N THR A 121 -17.62 13.20 5.11
CA THR A 121 -18.42 11.98 5.31
C THR A 121 -17.85 10.75 4.58
N GLU A 122 -17.46 10.92 3.32
CA GLU A 122 -16.92 9.83 2.49
C GLU A 122 -15.63 9.25 3.08
N ILE A 123 -14.65 10.11 3.37
CA ILE A 123 -13.36 9.69 3.93
C ILE A 123 -13.53 9.14 5.35
N ARG A 124 -14.40 9.74 6.17
CA ARG A 124 -14.67 9.21 7.52
C ARG A 124 -15.28 7.82 7.47
N THR A 125 -16.20 7.59 6.55
CA THR A 125 -16.81 6.27 6.32
C THR A 125 -15.74 5.26 5.89
N LEU A 126 -14.87 5.65 4.94
CA LEU A 126 -13.73 4.82 4.53
C LEU A 126 -12.83 4.46 5.71
N ILE A 127 -12.39 5.44 6.50
CA ILE A 127 -11.52 5.21 7.67
C ILE A 127 -12.18 4.24 8.67
N ASN A 128 -13.47 4.43 8.97
CA ASN A 128 -14.20 3.54 9.89
C ASN A 128 -14.26 2.09 9.36
N ASN A 129 -14.57 1.91 8.08
CA ASN A 129 -14.65 0.59 7.46
C ASN A 129 -13.28 -0.10 7.47
N LEU A 130 -12.24 0.61 7.04
CA LEU A 130 -10.87 0.12 7.07
C LEU A 130 -10.41 -0.21 8.48
N THR A 131 -10.76 0.61 9.48
CA THR A 131 -10.41 0.36 10.88
C THR A 131 -11.07 -0.91 11.41
N ALA A 132 -12.37 -1.09 11.15
CA ALA A 132 -13.11 -2.28 11.57
C ALA A 132 -12.48 -3.56 11.01
N GLU A 133 -11.97 -3.49 9.78
CA GLU A 133 -11.33 -4.59 9.07
C GLU A 133 -9.81 -4.70 9.34
N SER A 134 -9.14 -3.64 9.81
CA SER A 134 -7.68 -3.56 9.99
C SER A 134 -7.12 -4.58 10.98
N LYS A 135 -7.93 -5.04 11.95
CA LYS A 135 -7.55 -6.12 12.86
C LYS A 135 -7.18 -7.40 12.10
N ALA A 136 -7.72 -7.61 10.91
CA ALA A 136 -7.37 -8.72 10.04
C ALA A 136 -5.97 -8.54 9.39
N PHE A 137 -5.54 -7.32 9.12
CA PHE A 137 -4.25 -7.06 8.45
C PHE A 137 -3.04 -7.55 9.26
N ASN A 138 -3.11 -7.45 10.59
CA ASN A 138 -2.10 -7.97 11.50
C ASN A 138 -2.04 -9.52 11.55
N ALA A 139 -2.98 -10.23 10.91
CA ALA A 139 -2.97 -11.70 10.85
C ALA A 139 -1.95 -12.25 9.85
N LEU A 140 -1.52 -11.45 8.86
CA LEU A 140 -0.56 -11.89 7.85
C LEU A 140 0.84 -12.06 8.45
N LYS A 141 1.28 -13.32 8.56
CA LYS A 141 2.65 -13.65 8.95
C LYS A 141 3.62 -13.35 7.80
N GLN A 142 4.90 -13.10 8.12
CA GLN A 142 5.91 -12.75 7.11
C GLN A 142 6.00 -13.76 5.94
N PRO A 143 5.97 -15.09 6.15
CA PRO A 143 5.98 -16.03 5.03
C PRO A 143 4.76 -15.90 4.11
N GLN A 144 3.58 -15.59 4.66
CA GLN A 144 2.36 -15.38 3.88
C GLN A 144 2.46 -14.09 3.06
N LYS A 145 3.01 -13.01 3.64
CA LYS A 145 3.27 -11.76 2.91
C LYS A 145 4.21 -11.98 1.74
N GLN A 146 5.33 -12.66 1.97
CA GLN A 146 6.31 -12.99 0.91
C GLN A 146 5.68 -13.84 -0.20
N LYS A 147 4.88 -14.84 0.16
CA LYS A 147 4.22 -15.69 -0.84
C LYS A 147 3.19 -14.91 -1.67
N LEU A 148 2.35 -14.12 -1.02
CA LEU A 148 1.36 -13.27 -1.69
C LEU A 148 2.02 -12.19 -2.54
N GLN A 149 3.18 -11.67 -2.13
CA GLN A 149 3.97 -10.74 -2.92
C GLN A 149 4.48 -11.39 -4.21
N ALA A 150 5.07 -12.59 -4.11
CA ALA A 150 5.56 -13.31 -5.29
C ALA A 150 4.44 -13.61 -6.29
N ILE A 151 3.25 -14.01 -5.80
CA ILE A 151 2.08 -14.22 -6.65
C ILE A 151 1.63 -12.91 -7.31
N PHE A 152 1.60 -11.80 -6.56
CA PHE A 152 1.24 -10.50 -7.11
C PHE A 152 2.21 -10.08 -8.23
N GLU A 153 3.52 -10.22 -8.01
CA GLU A 153 4.56 -9.88 -8.99
C GLU A 153 4.49 -10.77 -10.24
N ASP A 154 4.16 -12.05 -10.08
CA ASP A 154 3.91 -12.96 -11.22
C ASP A 154 2.71 -12.54 -12.07
N ILE A 155 1.64 -12.03 -11.43
CA ILE A 155 0.45 -11.52 -12.13
C ILE A 155 0.75 -10.16 -12.77
N ASP A 156 1.51 -9.31 -12.08
CA ASP A 156 1.94 -7.98 -12.52
C ASP A 156 3.17 -8.04 -13.44
N TYR A 157 3.09 -8.87 -14.48
CA TYR A 157 4.21 -9.17 -15.40
C TYR A 157 4.77 -7.95 -16.15
N ASP A 158 4.05 -6.82 -16.18
CA ASP A 158 4.48 -5.56 -16.82
C ASP A 158 4.92 -4.49 -15.80
N ASN A 159 4.96 -4.83 -14.51
CA ASN A 159 5.35 -3.96 -13.42
C ASN A 159 4.53 -2.65 -13.36
N SER A 160 3.25 -2.71 -13.73
CA SER A 160 2.36 -1.54 -13.60
C SER A 160 1.99 -1.24 -12.15
N LYS A 161 2.25 -2.20 -11.24
CA LYS A 161 1.90 -2.20 -9.81
C LYS A 161 0.41 -2.42 -9.55
N TYR A 162 -0.33 -2.85 -10.57
CA TYR A 162 -1.76 -3.10 -10.49
C TYR A 162 -2.15 -4.39 -11.21
N ILE A 163 -3.00 -5.17 -10.57
CA ILE A 163 -3.70 -6.29 -11.20
C ILE A 163 -5.02 -5.75 -11.79
N ASP A 164 -5.03 -5.55 -13.10
CA ASP A 164 -6.22 -5.20 -13.87
C ASP A 164 -7.02 -6.45 -14.31
N ASN A 165 -8.18 -6.22 -14.95
CA ASN A 165 -9.04 -7.30 -15.42
C ASN A 165 -8.32 -8.26 -16.39
N ALA A 166 -7.50 -7.74 -17.30
CA ALA A 166 -6.83 -8.55 -18.30
C ALA A 166 -5.78 -9.46 -17.66
N LYS A 167 -5.03 -8.95 -16.68
CA LYS A 167 -4.06 -9.73 -15.90
C LYS A 167 -4.74 -10.80 -15.06
N ALA A 168 -5.83 -10.45 -14.36
CA ALA A 168 -6.61 -11.40 -13.57
C ALA A 168 -7.21 -12.52 -14.44
N VAL A 169 -7.73 -12.21 -15.64
CA VAL A 169 -8.21 -13.23 -16.60
C VAL A 169 -7.10 -14.18 -17.01
N LYS A 170 -5.93 -13.65 -17.40
CA LYS A 170 -4.77 -14.46 -17.76
C LYS A 170 -4.33 -15.37 -16.61
N PHE A 171 -4.35 -14.85 -15.39
CA PHE A 171 -4.01 -15.61 -14.20
C PHE A 171 -5.03 -16.72 -13.90
N ASN A 172 -6.33 -16.45 -13.99
CA ASN A 172 -7.37 -17.48 -13.80
C ASN A 172 -7.18 -18.64 -14.78
N LYS A 173 -6.93 -18.32 -16.05
CA LYS A 173 -6.61 -19.33 -17.09
C LYS A 173 -5.27 -20.03 -16.88
N TYR A 174 -4.32 -19.37 -16.20
CA TYR A 174 -3.03 -19.96 -15.85
C TYR A 174 -3.19 -21.02 -14.76
N ILE A 175 -4.05 -20.76 -13.77
CA ILE A 175 -4.25 -21.63 -12.61
C ILE A 175 -5.21 -22.79 -12.94
N GLU A 176 -6.17 -22.55 -13.82
CA GLU A 176 -7.15 -23.56 -14.23
C GLU A 176 -7.28 -23.62 -15.76
N ASP A 177 -6.55 -24.54 -16.40
CA ASP A 177 -6.57 -24.71 -17.86
C ASP A 177 -7.97 -25.08 -18.42
N THR A 178 -8.88 -25.55 -17.56
CA THR A 178 -10.27 -25.93 -17.90
C THR A 178 -11.25 -24.77 -17.85
N ILE A 179 -10.87 -23.61 -17.32
CA ILE A 179 -11.77 -22.46 -17.20
C ILE A 179 -12.08 -21.88 -18.59
N THR A 180 -13.35 -21.59 -18.83
CA THR A 180 -13.77 -20.93 -20.08
C THR A 180 -13.42 -19.44 -20.04
N ASP A 181 -13.27 -18.81 -21.21
CA ASP A 181 -13.00 -17.37 -21.31
C ASP A 181 -14.06 -16.53 -20.58
N ASN A 182 -15.33 -16.87 -20.75
CA ASN A 182 -16.45 -16.19 -20.10
C ASN A 182 -16.40 -16.31 -18.58
N GLN A 183 -16.03 -17.50 -18.07
CA GLN A 183 -15.93 -17.73 -16.64
C GLN A 183 -14.72 -16.98 -16.05
N ALA A 184 -13.56 -17.04 -16.71
CA ALA A 184 -12.38 -16.30 -16.29
C ALA A 184 -12.62 -14.78 -16.24
N GLU A 185 -13.31 -14.22 -17.24
CA GLU A 185 -13.67 -12.80 -17.29
C GLU A 185 -14.63 -12.41 -16.16
N LYS A 186 -15.63 -13.24 -15.89
CA LYS A 186 -16.55 -13.02 -14.79
C LYS A 186 -15.82 -13.03 -13.44
N ASP A 187 -15.01 -14.06 -13.19
CA ASP A 187 -14.30 -14.23 -11.92
C ASP A 187 -13.29 -13.10 -11.70
N ALA A 188 -12.59 -12.66 -12.74
CA ALA A 188 -11.68 -11.52 -12.68
C ALA A 188 -12.40 -10.22 -12.27
N LYS A 189 -13.56 -9.93 -12.89
CA LYS A 189 -14.37 -8.74 -12.57
C LYS A 189 -14.92 -8.81 -11.14
N ASP A 190 -15.45 -9.96 -10.75
CA ASP A 190 -15.99 -10.17 -9.41
C ASP A 190 -14.87 -10.03 -8.35
N PHE A 191 -13.69 -10.59 -8.61
CA PHE A 191 -12.51 -10.43 -7.78
C PHE A 191 -12.12 -8.94 -7.63
N ILE A 192 -11.86 -8.23 -8.73
CA ILE A 192 -11.43 -6.83 -8.69
C ILE A 192 -12.48 -5.96 -8.00
N LYS A 193 -13.76 -6.17 -8.28
CA LYS A 193 -14.84 -5.43 -7.63
C LYS A 193 -14.91 -5.70 -6.13
N SER A 194 -14.55 -6.90 -5.69
CA SER A 194 -14.54 -7.26 -4.26
C SER A 194 -13.30 -6.75 -3.52
N VAL A 195 -12.17 -6.56 -4.22
CA VAL A 195 -10.86 -6.28 -3.62
C VAL A 195 -10.43 -4.82 -3.77
N ALA A 196 -10.77 -4.15 -4.88
CA ALA A 196 -10.41 -2.77 -5.13
C ALA A 196 -11.21 -1.83 -4.21
N LEU A 197 -10.57 -1.34 -3.15
CA LEU A 197 -11.20 -0.53 -2.11
C LEU A 197 -11.34 0.93 -2.53
N CYS A 198 -10.38 1.46 -3.28
CA CYS A 198 -10.35 2.88 -3.62
C CYS A 198 -10.92 3.16 -5.01
N ASN A 199 -10.53 2.38 -6.02
CA ASN A 199 -10.96 2.56 -7.40
C ASN A 199 -10.88 1.23 -8.19
N PRO A 200 -12.02 0.60 -8.55
CA PRO A 200 -12.04 -0.64 -9.34
C PRO A 200 -11.52 -0.50 -10.78
N GLU A 201 -11.57 0.69 -11.37
CA GLU A 201 -11.17 0.90 -12.77
C GLU A 201 -9.65 0.79 -12.98
N ARG A 202 -8.86 1.11 -11.94
CA ARG A 202 -7.40 0.97 -11.98
C ARG A 202 -6.92 -0.45 -11.66
N GLY A 203 -7.81 -1.34 -11.23
CA GLY A 203 -7.45 -2.66 -10.70
C GLY A 203 -6.97 -2.61 -9.24
N VAL A 204 -6.32 -3.69 -8.82
CA VAL A 204 -5.93 -3.94 -7.42
C VAL A 204 -4.44 -3.68 -7.23
N ASN A 205 -4.09 -2.84 -6.26
CA ASN A 205 -2.68 -2.67 -5.86
C ASN A 205 -2.26 -3.69 -4.80
N ILE A 206 -0.96 -3.75 -4.48
CA ILE A 206 -0.43 -4.73 -3.53
C ILE A 206 -0.98 -4.58 -2.10
N ASP A 207 -1.38 -3.38 -1.68
CA ASP A 207 -1.95 -3.14 -0.35
C ASP A 207 -3.38 -3.65 -0.25
N GLU A 208 -4.20 -3.38 -1.26
CA GLU A 208 -5.56 -3.90 -1.39
C GLU A 208 -5.55 -5.42 -1.52
N TRP A 209 -4.56 -5.96 -2.24
CA TRP A 209 -4.29 -7.39 -2.34
C TRP A 209 -3.99 -7.99 -0.96
N PHE A 210 -2.97 -7.50 -0.25
CA PHE A 210 -2.65 -7.99 1.10
C PHE A 210 -3.81 -7.83 2.05
N PHE A 211 -4.47 -6.67 2.04
CA PHE A 211 -5.60 -6.40 2.91
C PHE A 211 -6.74 -7.39 2.67
N SER A 212 -7.07 -7.68 1.42
CA SER A 212 -8.15 -8.63 1.11
C SER A 212 -7.82 -10.06 1.50
N PHE A 213 -6.58 -10.51 1.26
CA PHE A 213 -6.15 -11.83 1.71
C PHE A 213 -6.04 -11.93 3.24
N SER A 214 -5.69 -10.84 3.93
CA SER A 214 -5.69 -10.81 5.39
C SER A 214 -7.09 -11.08 5.96
N LYS A 215 -8.14 -10.56 5.30
CA LYS A 215 -9.54 -10.84 5.65
C LYS A 215 -9.90 -12.29 5.36
N LEU A 216 -9.50 -12.81 4.20
CA LEU A 216 -9.76 -14.21 3.83
C LEU A 216 -9.14 -15.17 4.85
N ILE A 217 -7.89 -14.96 5.27
CA ILE A 217 -7.21 -15.81 6.25
C ILE A 217 -7.97 -15.84 7.59
N VAL A 218 -8.59 -14.73 8.00
CA VAL A 218 -9.34 -14.67 9.25
C VAL A 218 -10.70 -15.38 9.12
N VAL A 219 -11.37 -15.26 7.98
CA VAL A 219 -12.74 -15.77 7.77
C VAL A 219 -12.74 -17.23 7.29
N ASP A 220 -11.82 -17.60 6.40
CA ASP A 220 -11.67 -18.93 5.81
C ASP A 220 -10.18 -19.24 5.47
N PRO A 221 -9.40 -19.69 6.47
CA PRO A 221 -8.01 -20.09 6.25
C PRO A 221 -7.85 -21.22 5.24
N ALA A 222 -8.82 -22.14 5.14
CA ALA A 222 -8.75 -23.28 4.24
C ALA A 222 -8.86 -22.86 2.77
N ALA A 223 -9.71 -21.87 2.47
CA ALA A 223 -9.76 -21.25 1.15
C ALA A 223 -8.44 -20.57 0.77
N PHE A 224 -7.78 -19.91 1.73
CA PHE A 224 -6.44 -19.36 1.51
C PHE A 224 -5.41 -20.46 1.19
N ASP A 225 -5.34 -21.51 2.02
CA ASP A 225 -4.38 -22.60 1.83
C ASP A 225 -4.58 -23.29 0.48
N LYS A 226 -5.84 -23.53 0.10
CA LYS A 226 -6.19 -24.10 -1.21
C LYS A 226 -5.73 -23.21 -2.37
N PHE A 227 -5.93 -21.90 -2.27
CA PHE A 227 -5.48 -20.95 -3.29
C PHE A 227 -3.95 -21.03 -3.49
N ILE A 228 -3.18 -21.12 -2.40
CA ILE A 228 -1.72 -21.27 -2.47
C ILE A 228 -1.33 -22.62 -3.10
N GLU A 229 -1.99 -23.70 -2.69
CA GLU A 229 -1.73 -25.06 -3.21
C GLU A 229 -2.01 -25.15 -4.72
N ASP A 230 -3.12 -24.59 -5.19
CA ASP A 230 -3.50 -24.60 -6.61
C ASP A 230 -2.49 -23.80 -7.46
N TYR A 231 -2.00 -22.67 -6.94
CA TYR A 231 -0.93 -21.91 -7.58
C TYR A 231 0.39 -22.70 -7.66
N ASP A 232 0.83 -23.30 -6.55
CA ASP A 232 2.10 -24.03 -6.49
C ASP A 232 2.12 -25.25 -7.44
N LYS A 233 1.02 -26.01 -7.47
CA LYS A 233 0.87 -27.14 -8.42
C LYS A 233 1.07 -26.72 -9.87
N GLN A 234 0.55 -25.55 -10.24
CA GLN A 234 0.62 -25.08 -11.62
C GLN A 234 2.01 -24.54 -12.00
N VAL A 235 2.68 -23.86 -11.08
CA VAL A 235 4.08 -23.45 -11.25
C VAL A 235 4.96 -24.68 -11.48
N GLU A 236 4.83 -25.73 -10.66
CA GLU A 236 5.58 -26.97 -10.81
C GLU A 236 5.31 -27.67 -12.15
N LYS A 237 4.04 -27.79 -12.55
CA LYS A 237 3.64 -28.40 -13.83
C LYS A 237 4.35 -27.74 -15.01
N LYS A 238 4.37 -26.40 -15.06
CA LYS A 238 5.03 -25.64 -16.14
C LYS A 238 6.55 -25.69 -16.09
N GLN A 239 7.15 -25.78 -14.91
CA GLN A 239 8.59 -26.01 -14.79
C GLN A 239 8.98 -27.36 -15.37
N LYS A 240 8.24 -28.44 -15.06
CA LYS A 240 8.48 -29.79 -15.62
C LYS A 240 8.36 -29.82 -17.14
N LEU A 241 7.30 -29.21 -17.70
CA LEU A 241 7.11 -29.09 -19.14
C LEU A 241 8.27 -28.35 -19.84
N ARG A 242 8.81 -27.30 -19.23
CA ARG A 242 9.94 -26.55 -19.80
C ARG A 242 11.23 -27.36 -19.86
N HIS A 243 11.53 -28.15 -18.82
CA HIS A 243 12.71 -29.03 -18.82
C HIS A 243 12.58 -30.12 -19.90
N GLN A 244 11.39 -30.71 -20.06
CA GLN A 244 11.13 -31.74 -21.08
C GLN A 244 11.21 -31.25 -22.54
N MET A 245 11.12 -29.94 -22.79
CA MET A 245 11.28 -29.37 -24.14
C MET A 245 12.72 -28.92 -24.43
N GLN A 246 13.61 -28.99 -23.44
CA GLN A 246 15.03 -28.60 -23.56
C GLN A 246 15.97 -29.80 -23.68
N ASP A 247 15.47 -31.02 -23.43
CA ASP A 247 16.15 -32.32 -23.60
C ASP A 247 15.76 -32.99 -24.94
#